data_AF-A0A439DJ86-F1
#
_entry.id   AF-A0A439DJ86-F1
#
_cell.length_a   1.000
_cell.length_b   1.000
_cell.length_c   1.000
_cell.angle_alpha   90.00
_cell.angle_beta   90.00
_cell.angle_gamma   90.00
#
_symmetry.space_group_name_H-M   'P 1'
#
loop_
_entity.id
_entity.type
_entity.pdbx_description
1 polymer ?
#
loop_
_entity_poly.entity_id
_entity_poly.type
_entity_poly.pdbx_seq_one_letter_code
_entity_poly.pdbx_strand_id
1 'polypeptide(L)'
;MDQRDGLKLSYRPVTIVGVNETTFDVRTNAAVSGLASNNWRSGRVTTPNSPAIFYAPEGTKNVSSTFFEDFAQDIYQQDLAGIKTSAQNRTIMVFSGPPVAERSYGRAWGFLSAISCSASNLKNGMKLINATSPSNWTTAWSNSRFFDATYGGTYPVFAFSDSSFGMDATYVVASDRDISGVGNGDYIRSRVSNDTTTQPIQGALEIAIWQSIPEGFKPDDGFKNMTSNPLVTRLNDSSVLGYGVRCTVESDVGYASFDAATRTYSDFVNRAADFGTQDLTTIGSIIPIFQYPGVFAIQSIVFEVLSTFSLGYMGPPSCGGGSDTTCSAFYGANLATGGVPRISQVGDSQYAKALQIPSITPERMTLAMYKLFGETASAMMAIGPGNWTSGDLKGLDPANDMIAGVVPWQLVLVLLGTWAVLTTLPQLLTFSQARWSQTLEAYAIRRFGANWRDAT
;
A
#
# COMPACT_ATOMS: atom_id res chain seq x y z
N MET A 1 19.45 -19.37 -2.64
CA MET A 1 19.00 -19.75 -1.28
C MET A 1 17.75 -18.94 -1.00
N ASP A 2 16.62 -19.60 -0.82
CA ASP A 2 15.39 -18.93 -0.39
C ASP A 2 15.65 -18.41 1.04
N GLN A 3 15.33 -17.14 1.31
CA GLN A 3 15.52 -16.54 2.64
C GLN A 3 14.73 -17.29 3.74
N ARG A 4 13.78 -18.13 3.34
CA ARG A 4 12.98 -19.00 4.21
C ARG A 4 13.80 -20.08 4.92
N ASP A 5 14.93 -20.50 4.35
CA ASP A 5 15.69 -21.64 4.88
C ASP A 5 16.74 -21.23 5.95
N GLY A 6 16.93 -19.93 6.18
CA GLY A 6 18.04 -19.41 6.99
C GLY A 6 17.66 -18.51 8.16
N LEU A 7 16.39 -18.43 8.55
CA LEU A 7 15.91 -17.54 9.63
C LEU A 7 15.01 -18.28 10.62
N LYS A 8 15.21 -18.07 11.92
CA LYS A 8 14.36 -18.53 13.03
C LYS A 8 13.74 -17.36 13.76
N LEU A 9 12.60 -17.60 14.42
CA LEU A 9 11.96 -16.62 15.29
C LEU A 9 12.90 -16.26 16.45
N SER A 10 13.17 -14.96 16.65
CA SER A 10 14.01 -14.45 17.74
C SER A 10 13.17 -14.04 18.95
N TYR A 11 13.71 -14.13 20.16
CA TYR A 11 13.07 -13.54 21.34
C TYR A 11 13.40 -12.04 21.51
N ARG A 12 14.28 -11.47 20.67
CA ARG A 12 14.68 -10.07 20.76
C ARG A 12 13.50 -9.16 20.41
N PRO A 13 13.21 -8.13 21.22
CA PRO A 13 12.23 -7.12 20.86
C PRO A 13 12.71 -6.34 19.63
N VAL A 14 11.77 -5.96 18.77
CA VAL A 14 12.07 -5.14 17.59
C VAL A 14 11.83 -3.67 17.91
N THR A 15 12.74 -2.82 17.43
CA THR A 15 12.59 -1.38 17.47
C THR A 15 11.63 -0.93 16.37
N ILE A 16 10.55 -0.28 16.79
CA ILE A 16 9.57 0.32 15.89
C ILE A 16 9.92 1.78 15.68
N VAL A 17 9.99 2.16 14.41
CA VAL A 17 10.44 3.49 13.95
C VAL A 17 9.24 4.34 13.50
N GLY A 18 8.02 3.92 13.84
CA GLY A 18 6.79 4.58 13.40
C GLY A 18 5.76 4.71 14.49
N VAL A 19 4.57 5.09 14.06
CA VAL A 19 3.43 5.34 14.94
C VAL A 19 2.91 4.09 15.62
N ASN A 20 2.25 4.31 16.75
CA ASN A 20 1.59 3.31 17.58
C ASN A 20 0.22 3.82 18.05
N GLU A 21 -0.48 3.04 18.89
CA GLU A 21 -1.81 3.38 19.41
C GLU A 21 -1.88 4.80 20.00
N THR A 22 -0.83 5.30 20.66
CA THR A 22 -0.81 6.59 21.37
C THR A 22 -0.11 7.73 20.63
N THR A 23 0.44 7.48 19.44
CA THR A 23 1.20 8.48 18.65
C THR A 23 0.74 8.58 17.21
N PHE A 24 -0.16 7.68 16.78
CA PHE A 24 -0.85 7.76 15.49
C PHE A 24 -1.51 9.12 15.29
N ASP A 25 -1.92 9.72 16.40
CA ASP A 25 -2.64 10.97 16.51
C ASP A 25 -1.76 12.23 16.65
N VAL A 26 -0.46 12.13 16.45
CA VAL A 26 0.44 13.30 16.55
C VAL A 26 0.73 13.90 15.16
N ARG A 27 0.27 13.26 14.07
CA ARG A 27 0.58 13.68 12.69
C ARG A 27 -0.64 14.24 11.99
N THR A 28 -0.49 15.37 11.32
CA THR A 28 -1.56 15.95 10.49
C THR A 28 -1.88 15.09 9.27
N ASN A 29 -3.13 15.12 8.81
CA ASN A 29 -3.54 14.51 7.53
C ASN A 29 -2.70 15.02 6.35
N ALA A 30 -2.31 16.31 6.40
CA ALA A 30 -1.42 16.94 5.43
C ALA A 30 -0.02 16.32 5.37
N ALA A 31 0.53 15.87 6.50
CA ALA A 31 1.81 15.18 6.53
C ALA A 31 1.71 13.80 5.85
N VAL A 32 0.60 13.08 6.07
CA VAL A 32 0.34 11.78 5.45
C VAL A 32 0.11 11.93 3.94
N SER A 33 -0.75 12.86 3.55
CA SER A 33 -1.06 13.14 2.13
C SER A 33 0.19 13.59 1.38
N GLY A 34 1.03 14.45 1.97
CA GLY A 34 2.29 14.90 1.39
C GLY A 34 3.28 13.74 1.15
N LEU A 35 3.44 12.84 2.13
CA LEU A 35 4.31 11.67 1.98
C LEU A 35 3.80 10.73 0.88
N ALA A 36 2.50 10.40 0.91
CA ALA A 36 1.87 9.54 -0.08
C ALA A 36 1.98 10.12 -1.49
N SER A 37 1.71 11.42 -1.65
CA SER A 37 1.81 12.14 -2.93
C SER A 37 3.23 12.08 -3.50
N ASN A 38 4.25 12.36 -2.67
CA ASN A 38 5.64 12.36 -3.10
C ASN A 38 6.11 10.97 -3.56
N ASN A 39 5.77 9.93 -2.79
CA ASN A 39 6.12 8.56 -3.17
C ASN A 39 5.39 8.11 -4.43
N TRP A 40 4.07 8.36 -4.50
CA TRP A 40 3.26 8.02 -5.66
C TRP A 40 3.82 8.62 -6.95
N ARG A 41 4.20 9.90 -6.91
CA ARG A 41 4.81 10.62 -8.04
C ARG A 41 6.22 10.17 -8.38
N SER A 42 6.90 9.46 -7.49
CA SER A 42 8.22 8.90 -7.78
C SER A 42 8.17 7.69 -8.73
N GLY A 43 6.99 7.13 -8.98
CA GLY A 43 6.83 5.96 -9.86
C GLY A 43 7.45 4.67 -9.30
N ARG A 44 7.82 4.67 -8.02
CA ARG A 44 8.42 3.51 -7.35
C ARG A 44 7.38 2.41 -7.11
N VAL A 45 7.89 1.24 -6.73
CA VAL A 45 7.05 0.14 -6.26
C VAL A 45 6.35 0.60 -4.99
N THR A 46 5.03 0.39 -4.94
CA THR A 46 4.17 0.85 -3.82
C THR A 46 4.56 0.22 -2.48
N THR A 47 5.27 -0.91 -2.51
CA THR A 47 5.77 -1.56 -1.31
C THR A 47 7.00 -0.83 -0.77
N PRO A 48 6.96 -0.34 0.48
CA PRO A 48 8.07 0.38 1.07
C PRO A 48 9.34 -0.46 1.18
N ASN A 49 10.51 0.20 1.26
CA ASN A 49 11.80 -0.46 1.45
C ASN A 49 11.92 -1.19 2.81
N SER A 50 11.08 -0.86 3.78
CA SER A 50 11.01 -1.59 5.05
C SER A 50 10.31 -2.93 4.82
N PRO A 51 10.92 -4.06 5.22
CA PRO A 51 10.41 -5.40 4.93
C PRO A 51 9.10 -5.78 5.64
N ALA A 52 8.45 -4.86 6.38
CA ALA A 52 7.45 -5.15 7.38
C ALA A 52 6.27 -4.16 7.43
N ILE A 53 5.91 -3.55 6.31
CA ILE A 53 4.77 -2.64 6.29
C ILE A 53 3.52 -3.34 5.78
N PHE A 54 3.54 -4.02 4.63
CA PHE A 54 2.33 -4.71 4.15
C PHE A 54 2.32 -6.20 4.48
N TYR A 55 1.24 -6.63 5.12
CA TYR A 55 0.92 -8.03 5.37
C TYR A 55 -0.39 -8.40 4.66
N ALA A 56 -0.38 -9.54 3.98
CA ALA A 56 -1.55 -10.08 3.32
C ALA A 56 -2.43 -10.85 4.32
N PRO A 57 -3.72 -11.11 4.04
CA PRO A 57 -4.55 -11.92 4.92
C PRO A 57 -4.02 -13.35 5.06
N GLU A 58 -4.17 -13.95 6.24
CA GLU A 58 -3.87 -15.37 6.44
C GLU A 58 -4.60 -16.24 5.40
N GLY A 59 -3.89 -17.26 4.90
CA GLY A 59 -4.36 -18.11 3.80
C GLY A 59 -3.97 -17.62 2.40
N THR A 60 -3.44 -16.40 2.26
CA THR A 60 -2.85 -15.93 1.00
C THR A 60 -1.60 -16.76 0.69
N LYS A 61 -1.61 -17.49 -0.44
CA LYS A 61 -0.49 -18.35 -0.82
C LYS A 61 0.60 -17.54 -1.52
N ASN A 62 1.86 -17.85 -1.21
CA ASN A 62 3.05 -17.28 -1.87
C ASN A 62 3.11 -15.74 -1.87
N VAL A 63 2.90 -15.11 -0.72
CA VAL A 63 3.00 -13.65 -0.56
C VAL A 63 4.42 -13.18 -0.87
N SER A 64 4.56 -12.42 -1.96
CA SER A 64 5.84 -11.86 -2.39
C SER A 64 6.27 -10.68 -1.50
N SER A 65 7.46 -10.14 -1.71
CA SER A 65 7.90 -8.90 -1.03
C SER A 65 7.19 -7.66 -1.53
N THR A 66 6.52 -7.76 -2.67
CA THR A 66 5.88 -6.65 -3.38
C THR A 66 4.40 -6.95 -3.60
N PHE A 67 3.78 -7.77 -2.74
CA PHE A 67 2.49 -8.40 -3.04
C PHE A 67 1.40 -7.39 -3.42
N PHE A 68 1.40 -6.21 -2.79
CA PHE A 68 0.45 -5.15 -3.10
C PHE A 68 0.61 -4.67 -4.55
N GLU A 69 1.86 -4.41 -4.97
CA GLU A 69 2.17 -4.04 -6.35
C GLU A 69 1.86 -5.19 -7.31
N ASP A 70 2.24 -6.43 -6.96
CA ASP A 70 1.98 -7.60 -7.81
C ASP A 70 0.48 -7.79 -8.05
N PHE A 71 -0.35 -7.62 -7.02
CA PHE A 71 -1.81 -7.70 -7.15
C PHE A 71 -2.37 -6.54 -7.99
N ALA A 72 -1.92 -5.30 -7.73
CA ALA A 72 -2.35 -4.14 -8.52
C ALA A 72 -1.95 -4.28 -10.01
N GLN A 73 -0.79 -4.85 -10.29
CA GLN A 73 -0.33 -5.15 -11.64
C GLN A 73 -1.12 -6.29 -12.28
N ASP A 74 -1.46 -7.35 -11.55
CA ASP A 74 -2.32 -8.42 -12.06
C ASP A 74 -3.70 -7.89 -12.46
N ILE A 75 -4.32 -7.04 -11.62
CA ILE A 75 -5.55 -6.33 -11.97
C ILE A 75 -5.37 -5.52 -13.27
N TYR A 76 -4.27 -4.77 -13.38
CA TYR A 76 -3.97 -3.97 -14.57
C TYR A 76 -3.85 -4.83 -15.84
N GLN A 77 -3.18 -5.98 -15.77
CA GLN A 77 -3.07 -6.91 -16.90
C GLN A 77 -4.44 -7.51 -17.29
N GLN A 78 -5.27 -7.84 -16.30
CA GLN A 78 -6.63 -8.33 -16.54
C GLN A 78 -7.52 -7.26 -17.20
N ASP A 79 -7.39 -6.01 -16.77
CA ASP A 79 -8.08 -4.87 -17.38
C ASP A 79 -7.66 -4.66 -18.83
N LEU A 80 -6.35 -4.72 -19.13
CA LEU A 80 -5.84 -4.66 -20.51
C LEU A 80 -6.36 -5.80 -21.39
N ALA A 81 -6.54 -6.99 -20.81
CA ALA A 81 -7.11 -8.14 -21.50
C ALA A 81 -8.65 -8.09 -21.65
N GLY A 82 -9.31 -7.06 -21.08
CA GLY A 82 -10.76 -6.92 -21.11
C GLY A 82 -11.51 -7.95 -20.26
N ILE A 83 -10.84 -8.56 -19.28
CA ILE A 83 -11.42 -9.58 -18.40
C ILE A 83 -12.29 -8.90 -17.36
N LYS A 84 -13.59 -9.22 -17.35
CA LYS A 84 -14.52 -8.69 -16.34
C LYS A 84 -14.38 -9.48 -15.04
N THR A 85 -13.82 -8.82 -14.02
CA THR A 85 -13.71 -9.35 -12.66
C THR A 85 -14.75 -8.73 -11.73
N SER A 86 -15.25 -9.50 -10.77
CA SER A 86 -16.11 -8.98 -9.70
C SER A 86 -15.35 -7.98 -8.82
N ALA A 87 -16.06 -7.09 -8.13
CA ALA A 87 -15.44 -6.16 -7.18
C ALA A 87 -14.64 -6.91 -6.10
N GLN A 88 -15.18 -8.02 -5.58
CA GLN A 88 -14.51 -8.83 -4.55
C GLN A 88 -13.15 -9.38 -5.02
N ASN A 89 -13.03 -9.81 -6.28
CA ASN A 89 -11.78 -10.33 -6.83
C ASN A 89 -10.74 -9.23 -7.10
N ARG A 90 -11.17 -7.96 -7.11
CA ARG A 90 -10.29 -6.80 -7.28
C ARG A 90 -9.93 -6.13 -5.96
N THR A 91 -10.56 -6.54 -4.85
CA THR A 91 -10.31 -5.95 -3.55
C THR A 91 -8.95 -6.39 -3.02
N ILE A 92 -8.03 -5.43 -2.86
CA ILE A 92 -6.75 -5.63 -2.18
C ILE A 92 -6.98 -5.39 -0.69
N MET A 93 -6.99 -6.46 0.10
CA MET A 93 -7.00 -6.38 1.55
C MET A 93 -5.57 -6.46 2.08
N VAL A 94 -5.16 -5.47 2.87
CA VAL A 94 -3.81 -5.34 3.39
C VAL A 94 -3.84 -4.78 4.80
N PHE A 95 -3.07 -5.39 5.68
CA PHE A 95 -2.74 -4.81 6.97
C PHE A 95 -1.39 -4.11 6.87
N SER A 96 -1.40 -2.80 7.15
CA SER A 96 -0.23 -1.96 7.25
C SER A 96 0.28 -2.00 8.69
N GLY A 97 1.37 -2.72 8.92
CA GLY A 97 2.04 -2.80 10.21
C GLY A 97 2.94 -1.60 10.49
N PRO A 98 3.38 -1.44 11.74
CA PRO A 98 4.32 -0.40 12.09
C PRO A 98 5.69 -0.65 11.42
N PRO A 99 6.37 0.39 10.93
CA PRO A 99 7.63 0.26 10.22
C PRO A 99 8.73 -0.22 11.17
N VAL A 100 9.29 -1.37 10.84
CA VAL A 100 10.41 -1.98 11.54
C VAL A 100 11.55 -2.26 10.55
N ALA A 101 12.78 -2.30 11.05
CA ALA A 101 13.98 -2.46 10.20
C ALA A 101 14.12 -3.88 9.61
N GLU A 102 13.43 -4.86 10.18
CA GLU A 102 13.51 -6.27 9.81
C GLU A 102 12.13 -6.92 9.82
N ARG A 103 11.97 -8.10 9.21
CA ARG A 103 10.71 -8.83 9.35
C ARG A 103 10.50 -9.21 10.81
N SER A 104 9.26 -9.10 11.27
CA SER A 104 8.89 -9.34 12.66
C SER A 104 7.67 -10.25 12.75
N TYR A 105 7.57 -11.00 13.84
CA TYR A 105 6.39 -11.78 14.19
C TYR A 105 5.85 -11.31 15.54
N GLY A 106 4.62 -11.70 15.85
CA GLY A 106 3.94 -11.32 17.08
C GLY A 106 2.83 -10.32 16.83
N ARG A 107 2.38 -9.59 17.85
CA ARG A 107 1.17 -8.76 17.77
C ARG A 107 1.54 -7.28 17.76
N ALA A 108 0.93 -6.51 16.85
CA ALA A 108 1.08 -5.07 16.87
C ALA A 108 -0.17 -4.33 16.42
N TRP A 109 -0.26 -3.09 16.87
CA TRP A 109 -1.24 -2.13 16.41
C TRP A 109 -0.86 -1.59 15.02
N GLY A 110 -1.83 -1.45 14.13
CA GLY A 110 -1.63 -0.93 12.79
C GLY A 110 -2.92 -0.62 12.06
N PHE A 111 -2.83 -0.50 10.75
CA PHE A 111 -3.89 0.03 9.89
C PHE A 111 -4.34 -1.00 8.85
N LEU A 112 -5.58 -1.46 8.96
CA LEU A 112 -6.21 -2.37 8.00
C LEU A 112 -6.86 -1.57 6.88
N SER A 113 -6.72 -2.03 5.64
CA SER A 113 -7.45 -1.46 4.51
C SER A 113 -7.87 -2.52 3.50
N ALA A 114 -9.03 -2.31 2.89
CA ALA A 114 -9.55 -3.10 1.78
C ALA A 114 -9.97 -2.15 0.65
N ILE A 115 -9.23 -2.19 -0.46
CA ILE A 115 -9.32 -1.20 -1.55
C ILE A 115 -9.79 -1.90 -2.81
N SER A 116 -10.83 -1.37 -3.46
CA SER A 116 -11.29 -1.83 -4.78
C SER A 116 -11.51 -0.64 -5.71
N CYS A 117 -10.79 -0.60 -6.82
CA CYS A 117 -10.91 0.37 -7.88
C CYS A 117 -11.28 -0.27 -9.23
N SER A 118 -12.13 0.43 -10.00
CA SER A 118 -12.54 0.04 -11.33
C SER A 118 -12.75 1.25 -12.24
N ALA A 119 -12.28 1.14 -13.49
CA ALA A 119 -12.64 2.06 -14.54
C ALA A 119 -14.13 1.93 -14.92
N SER A 120 -14.73 3.06 -15.26
CA SER A 120 -16.15 3.20 -15.52
C SER A 120 -16.39 4.18 -16.67
N ASN A 121 -17.44 3.93 -17.45
CA ASN A 121 -17.93 4.92 -18.40
C ASN A 121 -18.69 6.02 -17.66
N LEU A 122 -18.46 7.28 -18.07
CA LEU A 122 -19.03 8.47 -17.42
C LEU A 122 -20.56 8.52 -17.43
N LYS A 123 -21.23 7.84 -18.38
CA LYS A 123 -22.70 7.88 -18.51
C LYS A 123 -23.44 6.95 -17.55
N ASN A 124 -22.83 5.84 -17.15
CA ASN A 124 -23.55 4.74 -16.47
C ASN A 124 -22.75 4.02 -15.39
N GLY A 125 -21.44 4.28 -15.24
CA GLY A 125 -20.59 3.60 -14.27
C GLY A 125 -20.19 4.42 -13.04
N MET A 126 -20.55 5.71 -13.00
CA MET A 126 -20.24 6.65 -11.91
C MET A 126 -21.46 6.86 -11.01
N LYS A 127 -21.27 7.13 -9.71
CA LYS A 127 -22.36 7.43 -8.77
C LYS A 127 -22.21 8.74 -8.00
N LEU A 128 -21.00 9.23 -7.80
CA LEU A 128 -20.70 10.49 -7.10
C LEU A 128 -20.59 11.67 -8.08
N ILE A 129 -20.08 11.40 -9.28
CA ILE A 129 -19.90 12.40 -10.33
C ILE A 129 -20.78 12.05 -11.53
N ASN A 130 -21.62 13.00 -11.93
CA ASN A 130 -22.29 12.96 -13.23
C ASN A 130 -21.62 13.99 -14.14
N ALA A 131 -20.78 13.53 -15.06
CA ALA A 131 -20.04 14.39 -15.99
C ALA A 131 -20.45 14.10 -17.44
N THR A 132 -20.97 15.11 -18.12
CA THR A 132 -21.35 15.02 -19.54
C THR A 132 -20.33 15.69 -20.45
N SER A 133 -19.57 16.66 -19.93
CA SER A 133 -18.44 17.30 -20.62
C SER A 133 -17.41 17.83 -19.62
N PRO A 134 -16.22 18.26 -20.08
CA PRO A 134 -15.21 18.88 -19.22
C PRO A 134 -15.76 20.05 -18.39
N SER A 135 -16.64 20.85 -18.99
CA SER A 135 -17.25 22.04 -18.39
C SER A 135 -18.66 21.80 -17.83
N ASN A 136 -19.19 20.58 -17.90
CA ASN A 136 -20.53 20.26 -17.42
C ASN A 136 -20.55 18.97 -16.60
N TRP A 137 -20.46 19.16 -15.29
CA TRP A 137 -20.49 18.10 -14.30
C TRP A 137 -21.25 18.55 -13.06
N THR A 138 -21.81 17.57 -12.34
CA THR A 138 -22.51 17.74 -11.07
C THR A 138 -22.09 16.66 -10.07
N THR A 139 -22.09 17.02 -8.79
CA THR A 139 -21.93 16.10 -7.65
C THR A 139 -23.01 16.40 -6.61
N ALA A 140 -23.06 15.63 -5.52
CA ALA A 140 -23.93 15.95 -4.38
C ALA A 140 -23.55 17.27 -3.68
N TRP A 141 -22.32 17.74 -3.88
CA TRP A 141 -21.71 18.85 -3.12
C TRP A 141 -21.67 20.16 -3.89
N SER A 142 -21.44 20.08 -5.21
CA SER A 142 -21.34 21.26 -6.07
C SER A 142 -21.55 20.88 -7.53
N ASN A 143 -21.45 21.86 -8.42
CA ASN A 143 -21.42 21.65 -9.85
C ASN A 143 -20.52 22.67 -10.54
N SER A 144 -20.18 22.37 -11.79
CA SER A 144 -19.33 23.18 -12.66
C SER A 144 -19.62 24.69 -12.69
N ARG A 145 -20.86 25.15 -12.47
CA ARG A 145 -21.23 26.58 -12.52
C ARG A 145 -20.90 27.34 -11.24
N PHE A 146 -20.90 26.66 -10.10
CA PHE A 146 -20.72 27.27 -8.79
C PHE A 146 -19.42 26.82 -8.10
N PHE A 147 -18.67 25.94 -8.74
CA PHE A 147 -17.42 25.45 -8.20
C PHE A 147 -16.37 26.57 -8.22
N ASP A 148 -15.81 26.84 -7.05
CA ASP A 148 -14.65 27.71 -6.87
C ASP A 148 -13.60 26.93 -6.11
N ALA A 149 -12.41 26.81 -6.73
CA ALA A 149 -11.28 26.09 -6.18
C ALA A 149 -10.87 26.66 -4.81
N THR A 150 -11.08 27.95 -4.55
CA THR A 150 -10.79 28.58 -3.24
C THR A 150 -11.55 27.92 -2.07
N TYR A 151 -12.70 27.32 -2.36
CA TYR A 151 -13.55 26.59 -1.41
C TYR A 151 -13.48 25.05 -1.61
N GLY A 152 -12.56 24.57 -2.45
CA GLY A 152 -12.39 23.14 -2.73
C GLY A 152 -11.94 22.33 -1.51
N GLY A 153 -11.30 22.97 -0.52
CA GLY A 153 -10.92 22.32 0.74
C GLY A 153 -12.06 22.20 1.77
N THR A 154 -13.21 22.86 1.54
CA THR A 154 -14.39 22.71 2.40
C THR A 154 -15.34 21.65 1.88
N TYR A 155 -15.44 21.44 0.58
CA TYR A 155 -16.31 20.40 0.02
C TYR A 155 -15.48 19.22 -0.49
N PRO A 156 -15.95 17.98 -0.40
CA PRO A 156 -15.27 16.81 -0.97
C PRO A 156 -15.43 16.74 -2.50
N VAL A 157 -15.19 17.86 -3.18
CA VAL A 157 -15.18 17.97 -4.64
C VAL A 157 -14.07 18.91 -5.08
N PHE A 158 -13.35 18.51 -6.12
CA PHE A 158 -12.31 19.32 -6.76
C PHE A 158 -12.37 19.19 -8.26
N ALA A 159 -12.27 20.30 -8.98
CA ALA A 159 -12.11 20.31 -10.42
C ALA A 159 -10.85 21.06 -10.83
N PHE A 160 -10.13 20.52 -11.81
CA PHE A 160 -8.89 21.08 -12.33
C PHE A 160 -8.87 20.98 -13.86
N SER A 161 -8.23 21.93 -14.51
CA SER A 161 -7.99 21.92 -15.96
C SER A 161 -6.61 22.48 -16.25
N ASP A 162 -5.91 21.83 -17.16
CA ASP A 162 -4.57 22.19 -17.60
C ASP A 162 -4.39 21.89 -19.09
N SER A 163 -3.51 22.65 -19.74
CA SER A 163 -3.16 22.56 -21.17
C SER A 163 -1.63 22.47 -21.33
N SER A 164 -0.95 21.91 -20.33
CA SER A 164 0.49 21.78 -20.30
C SER A 164 0.97 20.46 -20.87
N PHE A 165 2.24 20.42 -21.28
CA PHE A 165 2.89 19.21 -21.79
C PHE A 165 2.10 18.54 -22.94
N GLY A 166 1.59 19.33 -23.89
CA GLY A 166 0.97 18.80 -25.12
C GLY A 166 -0.27 17.93 -24.89
N MET A 167 -1.00 18.17 -23.80
CA MET A 167 -2.24 17.50 -23.43
C MET A 167 -3.17 18.52 -22.82
N ASP A 168 -4.41 18.61 -23.31
CA ASP A 168 -5.47 19.26 -22.56
C ASP A 168 -6.08 18.21 -21.63
N ALA A 169 -6.03 18.43 -20.32
CA ALA A 169 -6.56 17.53 -19.32
C ALA A 169 -7.47 18.29 -18.35
N THR A 170 -8.72 17.83 -18.24
CA THR A 170 -9.67 18.30 -17.23
C THR A 170 -10.10 17.13 -16.39
N TYR A 171 -10.08 17.28 -15.07
CA TYR A 171 -10.60 16.24 -14.18
C TYR A 171 -11.42 16.81 -13.04
N VAL A 172 -12.35 16.00 -12.55
CA VAL A 172 -13.16 16.26 -11.37
C VAL A 172 -13.02 15.08 -10.43
N VAL A 173 -12.73 15.34 -9.16
CA VAL A 173 -12.64 14.36 -8.09
C VAL A 173 -13.78 14.62 -7.10
N ALA A 174 -14.43 13.57 -6.62
CA ALA A 174 -15.44 13.67 -5.57
C ALA A 174 -15.32 12.51 -4.57
N SER A 175 -15.56 12.80 -3.30
CA SER A 175 -15.68 11.82 -2.22
C SER A 175 -17.13 11.79 -1.69
N ASP A 176 -17.56 10.63 -1.20
CA ASP A 176 -18.90 10.43 -0.65
C ASP A 176 -19.04 10.93 0.80
N ARG A 177 -17.93 11.32 1.43
CA ARG A 177 -17.92 11.76 2.82
C ARG A 177 -17.70 13.25 2.99
N ASP A 178 -18.39 13.84 3.97
CA ASP A 178 -18.29 15.25 4.32
C ASP A 178 -16.91 15.62 4.87
N ILE A 179 -16.17 16.45 4.15
CA ILE A 179 -14.84 16.90 4.56
C ILE A 179 -14.91 18.23 5.34
N SER A 180 -16.06 18.92 5.37
CA SER A 180 -16.18 20.27 5.92
C SER A 180 -16.30 20.30 7.44
N GLY A 181 -17.01 19.33 8.02
CA GLY A 181 -17.52 19.47 9.39
C GLY A 181 -18.41 20.72 9.59
N VAL A 182 -18.82 21.45 8.55
CA VAL A 182 -19.67 22.63 8.69
C VAL A 182 -21.12 22.14 8.74
N GLY A 183 -21.51 21.63 9.91
CA GLY A 183 -22.82 21.04 10.20
C GLY A 183 -22.74 19.77 11.05
N ASN A 184 -23.79 18.95 10.98
CA ASN A 184 -23.89 17.63 11.61
C ASN A 184 -23.06 16.57 10.84
N GLY A 185 -21.86 16.95 10.37
CA GLY A 185 -21.03 16.12 9.50
C GLY A 185 -20.70 14.78 10.14
N ASP A 186 -20.59 13.73 9.31
CA ASP A 186 -20.33 12.34 9.73
C ASP A 186 -19.18 12.25 10.75
N TYR A 187 -18.17 13.11 10.61
CA TYR A 187 -16.97 13.14 11.43
C TYR A 187 -17.09 13.99 12.72
N ILE A 188 -17.99 14.98 12.76
CA ILE A 188 -18.25 15.77 13.99
C ILE A 188 -19.22 15.04 14.92
N ARG A 189 -20.17 14.25 14.41
CA ARG A 189 -21.04 13.45 15.29
C ARG A 189 -20.27 12.43 16.12
N SER A 190 -19.23 11.80 15.56
CA SER A 190 -18.33 10.91 16.30
C SER A 190 -17.54 11.64 17.39
N ARG A 191 -17.27 12.94 17.22
CA ARG A 191 -16.61 13.82 18.21
C ARG A 191 -17.46 14.06 19.47
N VAL A 192 -18.78 14.12 19.34
CA VAL A 192 -19.69 14.41 20.47
C VAL A 192 -19.99 13.16 21.30
N SER A 193 -19.88 11.97 20.71
CA SER A 193 -20.25 10.72 21.39
C SER A 193 -19.12 10.03 22.15
N ASN A 194 -17.85 10.49 22.08
CA ASN A 194 -16.68 9.70 22.51
C ASN A 194 -16.66 8.27 21.91
N ASP A 195 -17.46 8.05 20.86
CA ASP A 195 -17.70 6.74 20.31
C ASP A 195 -16.88 6.61 19.03
N THR A 196 -15.62 6.23 19.22
CA THR A 196 -14.68 5.93 18.13
C THR A 196 -15.11 4.69 17.33
N THR A 197 -16.09 3.92 17.80
CA THR A 197 -16.68 2.78 17.05
C THR A 197 -17.62 3.23 15.93
N THR A 198 -17.97 4.53 15.87
CA THR A 198 -18.85 5.11 14.85
C THR A 198 -18.11 5.87 13.74
N GLN A 199 -16.77 5.87 13.74
CA GLN A 199 -16.00 6.50 12.65
C GLN A 199 -16.35 5.81 11.34
N PRO A 200 -16.64 6.56 10.25
CA PRO A 200 -16.97 5.95 8.97
C PRO A 200 -15.71 5.29 8.43
N ILE A 201 -15.59 3.99 8.65
CA ILE A 201 -14.53 3.11 8.15
C ILE A 201 -14.68 2.83 6.65
N GLN A 202 -15.86 3.07 6.07
CA GLN A 202 -16.14 2.89 4.65
C GLN A 202 -16.21 4.24 3.93
N GLY A 203 -15.66 4.30 2.71
CA GLY A 203 -15.85 5.45 1.83
C GLY A 203 -15.66 5.10 0.36
N ALA A 204 -16.00 6.07 -0.47
CA ALA A 204 -15.91 6.00 -1.92
C ALA A 204 -15.35 7.29 -2.49
N LEU A 205 -14.58 7.13 -3.56
CA LEU A 205 -13.96 8.22 -4.30
C LEU A 205 -14.17 7.98 -5.78
N GLU A 206 -14.47 9.04 -6.51
CA GLU A 206 -14.58 9.01 -7.96
C GLU A 206 -13.72 10.11 -8.58
N ILE A 207 -13.09 9.80 -9.70
CA ILE A 207 -12.45 10.79 -10.57
C ILE A 207 -13.00 10.62 -11.99
N ALA A 208 -13.49 11.71 -12.56
CA ALA A 208 -13.85 11.81 -13.97
C ALA A 208 -12.75 12.59 -14.69
N ILE A 209 -12.22 12.03 -15.78
CA ILE A 209 -11.11 12.60 -16.54
C ILE A 209 -11.56 12.81 -17.98
N TRP A 210 -11.22 13.97 -18.52
CA TRP A 210 -11.30 14.31 -19.94
C TRP A 210 -9.91 14.68 -20.43
N GLN A 211 -9.56 14.19 -21.61
CA GLN A 211 -8.30 14.52 -22.26
C GLN A 211 -8.46 14.72 -23.76
N SER A 212 -7.72 15.68 -24.31
CA SER A 212 -7.61 15.91 -25.75
C SER A 212 -6.17 16.26 -26.13
N ILE A 213 -5.84 15.99 -27.40
CA ILE A 213 -4.54 16.35 -27.97
C ILE A 213 -4.68 17.73 -28.62
N PRO A 214 -3.94 18.75 -28.16
CA PRO A 214 -3.96 20.08 -28.76
C PRO A 214 -3.47 20.05 -30.21
N GLU A 215 -3.87 21.06 -30.98
CA GLU A 215 -3.44 21.18 -32.38
C GLU A 215 -1.91 21.21 -32.50
N GLY A 216 -1.39 20.54 -33.54
CA GLY A 216 0.05 20.40 -33.78
C GLY A 216 0.72 19.24 -33.04
N PHE A 217 0.14 18.71 -31.96
CA PHE A 217 0.64 17.50 -31.31
C PHE A 217 0.10 16.23 -31.97
N LYS A 218 0.88 15.15 -31.91
CA LYS A 218 0.47 13.84 -32.44
C LYS A 218 -0.09 12.96 -31.32
N PRO A 219 -1.22 12.25 -31.54
CA PRO A 219 -1.76 11.32 -30.56
C PRO A 219 -0.80 10.14 -30.36
N ASP A 220 -0.57 9.77 -29.10
CA ASP A 220 0.12 8.53 -28.75
C ASP A 220 -0.77 7.30 -28.91
N ASP A 221 -0.19 6.11 -28.75
CA ASP A 221 -0.91 4.86 -28.93
C ASP A 221 -1.94 4.62 -27.82
N GLY A 222 -1.73 5.16 -26.61
CA GLY A 222 -2.71 5.16 -25.54
C GLY A 222 -3.96 5.96 -25.94
N PHE A 223 -3.78 7.16 -26.49
CA PHE A 223 -4.87 7.98 -27.01
C PHE A 223 -5.66 7.27 -28.11
N LYS A 224 -4.95 6.68 -29.09
CA LYS A 224 -5.58 5.91 -30.18
C LYS A 224 -6.38 4.73 -29.64
N ASN A 225 -5.81 3.94 -28.72
CA ASN A 225 -6.46 2.76 -28.16
C ASN A 225 -7.71 3.10 -27.33
N MET A 226 -7.68 4.23 -26.62
CA MET A 226 -8.84 4.71 -25.88
C MET A 226 -10.02 5.05 -26.76
N THR A 227 -9.80 5.47 -28.01
CA THR A 227 -10.93 5.74 -28.90
C THR A 227 -11.83 4.51 -28.97
N SER A 228 -11.30 3.32 -29.24
CA SER A 228 -12.05 2.06 -29.33
C SER A 228 -12.51 1.47 -27.99
N ASN A 229 -12.13 2.05 -26.85
CA ASN A 229 -12.41 1.47 -25.54
C ASN A 229 -13.87 1.71 -25.11
N PRO A 230 -14.64 0.67 -24.72
CA PRO A 230 -16.05 0.81 -24.34
C PRO A 230 -16.27 1.65 -23.07
N LEU A 231 -15.25 1.80 -22.22
CA LEU A 231 -15.31 2.64 -21.03
C LEU A 231 -15.14 4.13 -21.33
N VAL A 232 -14.72 4.46 -22.56
CA VAL A 232 -14.43 5.83 -22.96
C VAL A 232 -15.64 6.46 -23.67
N THR A 233 -16.05 7.62 -23.18
CA THR A 233 -16.99 8.52 -23.84
C THR A 233 -16.22 9.46 -24.76
N ARG A 234 -16.68 9.58 -26.00
CA ARG A 234 -16.15 10.54 -26.97
C ARG A 234 -17.07 11.76 -27.03
N LEU A 235 -16.50 12.95 -26.97
CA LEU A 235 -17.18 14.21 -27.24
C LEU A 235 -16.68 14.78 -28.56
N ASN A 236 -17.62 15.27 -29.38
CA ASN A 236 -17.40 15.70 -30.76
C ASN A 236 -16.81 14.57 -31.64
N ASP A 237 -16.48 14.88 -32.89
CA ASP A 237 -15.90 13.94 -33.86
C ASP A 237 -14.46 13.51 -33.49
N SER A 238 -14.29 12.85 -32.34
CA SER A 238 -13.11 12.14 -31.81
C SER A 238 -12.03 12.92 -31.04
N SER A 239 -12.10 14.24 -30.90
CA SER A 239 -10.99 15.01 -30.30
C SER A 239 -10.91 14.96 -28.77
N VAL A 240 -12.04 14.80 -28.07
CA VAL A 240 -12.09 14.82 -26.60
C VAL A 240 -12.58 13.46 -26.09
N LEU A 241 -11.75 12.80 -25.28
CA LEU A 241 -12.01 11.48 -24.72
C LEU A 241 -12.15 11.58 -23.21
N GLY A 242 -13.16 10.92 -22.62
CA GLY A 242 -13.32 10.91 -21.18
C GLY A 242 -13.81 9.59 -20.62
N TYR A 243 -13.42 9.32 -19.39
CA TYR A 243 -13.77 8.12 -18.63
C TYR A 243 -13.72 8.45 -17.14
N GLY A 244 -14.18 7.54 -16.30
CA GLY A 244 -14.07 7.67 -14.86
C GLY A 244 -13.36 6.49 -14.21
N VAL A 245 -12.85 6.69 -13.00
CA VAL A 245 -12.43 5.62 -12.09
C VAL A 245 -13.17 5.80 -10.78
N ARG A 246 -13.74 4.70 -10.30
CA ARG A 246 -14.41 4.63 -9.01
C ARG A 246 -13.58 3.73 -8.10
N CYS A 247 -13.31 4.20 -6.90
CA CYS A 247 -12.71 3.42 -5.83
C CYS A 247 -13.66 3.36 -4.63
N THR A 248 -13.74 2.20 -4.00
CA THR A 248 -14.36 2.00 -2.70
C THR A 248 -13.31 1.47 -1.75
N VAL A 249 -13.34 1.96 -0.52
CA VAL A 249 -12.37 1.57 0.49
C VAL A 249 -13.06 1.33 1.82
N GLU A 250 -12.58 0.32 2.51
CA GLU A 250 -12.79 0.12 3.93
C GLU A 250 -11.43 0.26 4.62
N SER A 251 -11.40 0.95 5.76
CA SER A 251 -10.18 1.13 6.53
C SER A 251 -10.46 1.19 8.01
N ASP A 252 -9.61 0.54 8.78
CA ASP A 252 -9.75 0.39 10.22
C ASP A 252 -8.38 0.38 10.89
N VAL A 253 -8.34 0.52 12.21
CA VAL A 253 -7.12 0.37 13.01
C VAL A 253 -7.33 -0.61 14.13
N GLY A 254 -6.25 -1.27 14.51
CA GLY A 254 -6.30 -2.20 15.61
C GLY A 254 -5.10 -3.11 15.66
N TYR A 255 -5.22 -4.13 16.50
CA TYR A 255 -4.16 -5.10 16.71
C TYR A 255 -4.35 -6.30 15.78
N ALA A 256 -3.28 -6.72 15.10
CA ALA A 256 -3.24 -8.00 14.39
C ALA A 256 -1.96 -8.77 14.74
N SER A 257 -2.01 -10.08 14.58
CA SER A 257 -0.87 -10.97 14.71
C SER A 257 -0.15 -11.09 13.38
N PHE A 258 1.17 -11.02 13.36
CA PHE A 258 2.00 -11.11 12.15
C PHE A 258 2.78 -12.41 12.12
N ASP A 259 2.82 -13.00 10.92
CA ASP A 259 3.73 -14.08 10.58
C ASP A 259 4.81 -13.55 9.62
N ALA A 260 6.05 -13.55 10.11
CA ALA A 260 7.21 -13.07 9.37
C ALA A 260 7.61 -13.97 8.18
N ALA A 261 7.30 -15.27 8.26
CA ALA A 261 7.66 -16.28 7.27
C ALA A 261 6.69 -16.23 6.08
N THR A 262 5.38 -16.17 6.36
CA THR A 262 4.34 -16.11 5.34
C THR A 262 4.02 -14.68 4.89
N ARG A 263 4.44 -13.65 5.64
CA ARG A 263 4.08 -12.24 5.44
C ARG A 263 2.58 -12.01 5.50
N THR A 264 1.91 -12.74 6.40
CA THR A 264 0.48 -12.60 6.60
C THR A 264 0.13 -12.02 7.96
N TYR A 265 -1.09 -11.50 8.08
CA TYR A 265 -1.70 -11.14 9.34
C TYR A 265 -2.93 -12.01 9.65
N SER A 266 -3.19 -12.21 10.94
CA SER A 266 -4.36 -12.91 11.48
C SER A 266 -4.91 -12.16 12.70
N ASP A 267 -6.06 -12.62 13.22
CA ASP A 267 -6.62 -12.19 14.51
C ASP A 267 -6.77 -10.66 14.65
N PHE A 268 -7.18 -9.98 13.57
CA PHE A 268 -7.41 -8.55 13.64
C PHE A 268 -8.53 -8.23 14.64
N VAL A 269 -8.21 -7.38 15.61
CA VAL A 269 -9.16 -6.85 16.59
C VAL A 269 -9.13 -5.33 16.49
N ASN A 270 -10.27 -4.76 16.09
CA ASN A 270 -10.47 -3.33 16.07
C ASN A 270 -10.11 -2.71 17.42
N ARG A 271 -9.27 -1.69 17.38
CA ARG A 271 -8.88 -0.90 18.55
C ARG A 271 -8.50 0.49 18.07
N ALA A 272 -9.37 1.46 18.31
CA ALA A 272 -9.12 2.87 18.03
C ALA A 272 -7.77 3.35 18.61
N ALA A 273 -7.18 4.35 17.97
CA ALA A 273 -6.03 5.05 18.54
C ALA A 273 -6.40 5.69 19.89
N ASP A 274 -5.47 5.69 20.84
CA ASP A 274 -5.60 6.30 22.16
C ASP A 274 -5.23 7.77 22.05
N PHE A 275 -6.26 8.59 21.81
CA PHE A 275 -6.13 10.03 21.77
C PHE A 275 -5.91 10.53 23.19
N GLY A 276 -4.67 10.88 23.52
CA GLY A 276 -4.37 11.55 24.78
C GLY A 276 -5.29 12.77 24.93
N THR A 277 -5.81 13.01 26.14
CA THR A 277 -6.75 14.11 26.45
C THR A 277 -6.08 15.50 26.37
N GLN A 278 -5.43 15.83 25.25
CA GLN A 278 -5.10 17.20 24.92
C GLN A 278 -6.37 17.91 24.47
N ASP A 279 -7.03 18.51 25.45
CA ASP A 279 -8.10 19.50 25.38
C ASP A 279 -8.87 19.62 24.05
N LEU A 280 -9.57 18.53 23.70
CA LEU A 280 -10.54 18.46 22.60
C LEU A 280 -11.64 19.53 22.68
N THR A 281 -11.80 20.16 23.85
CA THR A 281 -12.77 21.21 24.16
C THR A 281 -12.37 22.60 23.66
N THR A 282 -11.07 22.93 23.60
CA THR A 282 -10.59 24.22 23.07
C THR A 282 -10.51 24.23 21.54
N ILE A 283 -10.55 23.05 20.93
CA ILE A 283 -10.44 22.78 19.49
C ILE A 283 -11.80 22.95 18.78
N GLY A 284 -12.88 23.25 19.53
CA GLY A 284 -14.29 23.24 19.09
C GLY A 284 -14.71 24.29 18.07
N SER A 285 -14.00 25.42 18.00
CA SER A 285 -14.52 26.62 17.32
C SER A 285 -13.57 27.31 16.35
N ILE A 286 -12.29 26.89 16.28
CA ILE A 286 -11.24 27.70 15.61
C ILE A 286 -10.24 26.86 14.77
N ILE A 287 -10.20 25.53 14.94
CA ILE A 287 -9.10 24.72 14.40
C ILE A 287 -9.55 23.80 13.24
N PRO A 288 -8.86 23.80 12.09
CA PRO A 288 -9.27 23.02 10.91
C PRO A 288 -9.02 21.51 11.00
N ILE A 289 -9.76 20.75 10.17
CA ILE A 289 -9.75 19.27 10.08
C ILE A 289 -8.37 18.68 9.78
N PHE A 290 -7.45 19.44 9.17
CA PHE A 290 -6.07 19.00 8.96
C PHE A 290 -5.27 18.78 10.26
N GLN A 291 -5.71 19.33 11.40
CA GLN A 291 -5.06 19.13 12.70
C GLN A 291 -5.58 17.90 13.46
N TYR A 292 -6.67 17.28 13.00
CA TYR A 292 -7.18 16.08 13.65
C TYR A 292 -6.64 14.84 12.95
N PRO A 293 -5.95 13.98 13.70
CA PRO A 293 -5.63 12.65 13.26
C PRO A 293 -6.65 11.69 13.87
N GLY A 294 -7.31 10.94 13.02
CA GLY A 294 -8.28 9.95 13.37
C GLY A 294 -8.39 8.99 12.22
N VAL A 295 -9.07 7.86 12.41
CA VAL A 295 -9.27 6.89 11.32
C VAL A 295 -10.38 7.42 10.44
N PHE A 296 -10.04 8.44 9.65
CA PHE A 296 -10.81 8.78 8.47
C PHE A 296 -10.74 7.58 7.55
N ALA A 297 -11.85 7.27 6.89
CA ALA A 297 -11.72 6.38 5.76
C ALA A 297 -10.72 7.00 4.76
N ILE A 298 -9.74 6.19 4.38
CA ILE A 298 -8.50 6.62 3.72
C ILE A 298 -8.74 7.37 2.40
N GLN A 299 -9.94 7.26 1.81
CA GLN A 299 -10.32 8.05 0.65
C GLN A 299 -10.24 9.55 0.89
N SER A 300 -10.44 10.05 2.12
CA SER A 300 -10.33 11.48 2.41
C SER A 300 -8.89 11.98 2.24
N ILE A 301 -7.91 11.18 2.67
CA ILE A 301 -6.49 11.50 2.46
C ILE A 301 -6.12 11.37 0.98
N VAL A 302 -6.66 10.37 0.27
CA VAL A 302 -6.48 10.25 -1.19
C VAL A 302 -7.10 11.44 -1.93
N PHE A 303 -8.27 11.92 -1.51
CA PHE A 303 -8.87 13.15 -2.03
C PHE A 303 -7.95 14.35 -1.81
N GLU A 304 -7.34 14.46 -0.63
CA GLU A 304 -6.33 15.48 -0.33
C GLU A 304 -5.17 15.44 -1.33
N VAL A 305 -4.62 14.25 -1.61
CA VAL A 305 -3.53 14.06 -2.57
C VAL A 305 -3.93 14.48 -4.00
N LEU A 306 -5.12 14.09 -4.45
CA LEU A 306 -5.58 14.40 -5.81
C LEU A 306 -5.99 15.85 -6.00
N SER A 307 -6.52 16.47 -4.94
CA SER A 307 -7.00 17.85 -4.97
C SER A 307 -5.92 18.88 -4.67
N THR A 308 -4.84 18.46 -4.00
CA THR A 308 -3.76 19.32 -3.49
C THR A 308 -4.24 20.37 -2.48
N PHE A 309 -5.49 20.30 -2.00
CA PHE A 309 -5.96 21.07 -0.86
C PHE A 309 -5.64 20.34 0.42
N SER A 310 -5.42 21.06 1.52
CA SER A 310 -5.54 20.46 2.84
C SER A 310 -7.01 20.37 3.25
N LEU A 311 -7.44 19.25 3.82
CA LEU A 311 -8.82 19.05 4.27
C LEU A 311 -9.21 20.08 5.33
N GLY A 312 -10.34 20.76 5.14
CA GLY A 312 -10.82 21.81 6.03
C GLY A 312 -10.08 23.15 5.90
N TYR A 313 -9.16 23.30 4.94
CA TYR A 313 -8.52 24.58 4.63
C TYR A 313 -9.31 25.36 3.58
N MET A 314 -9.61 26.63 3.87
CA MET A 314 -10.16 27.58 2.91
C MET A 314 -9.04 28.46 2.38
N GLY A 315 -8.66 28.26 1.13
CA GLY A 315 -7.57 28.99 0.49
C GLY A 315 -7.13 28.31 -0.80
N PRO A 316 -6.16 28.89 -1.52
CA PRO A 316 -5.66 28.29 -2.75
C PRO A 316 -5.03 26.91 -2.46
N PRO A 317 -5.04 25.97 -3.43
CA PRO A 317 -4.42 24.68 -3.23
C PRO A 317 -2.94 24.84 -2.87
N SER A 318 -2.35 23.86 -2.17
CA SER A 318 -0.92 23.87 -1.83
C SER A 318 -0.02 23.95 -3.07
N CYS A 319 -0.56 23.48 -4.20
CA CYS A 319 0.02 23.58 -5.53
C CYS A 319 -0.68 24.61 -6.45
N GLY A 320 -1.44 25.51 -5.85
CA GLY A 320 -2.29 26.51 -6.50
C GLY A 320 -1.57 27.83 -6.69
N GLY A 321 -0.75 27.90 -7.74
CA GLY A 321 -0.18 29.15 -8.21
C GLY A 321 -0.06 29.21 -9.72
N GLY A 322 -0.94 28.57 -10.51
CA GLY A 322 -0.98 28.66 -11.97
C GLY A 322 0.32 28.35 -12.74
N SER A 323 1.37 27.87 -12.06
CA SER A 323 2.74 27.82 -12.56
C SER A 323 3.44 26.48 -12.34
N ASP A 324 2.89 25.59 -11.50
CA ASP A 324 3.44 24.25 -11.28
C ASP A 324 2.47 23.15 -11.77
N THR A 325 2.47 22.97 -13.08
CA THR A 325 1.68 21.96 -13.80
C THR A 325 2.15 20.53 -13.52
N THR A 326 3.36 20.39 -12.95
CA THR A 326 3.88 19.11 -12.46
C THR A 326 3.20 18.67 -11.16
N CYS A 327 2.45 19.57 -10.52
CA CYS A 327 1.76 19.24 -9.28
C CYS A 327 0.33 18.67 -9.46
N SER A 328 -0.18 18.51 -10.68
CA SER A 328 -1.54 17.99 -10.90
C SER A 328 -1.64 16.47 -10.69
N ALA A 329 -2.86 15.99 -10.39
CA ALA A 329 -3.13 14.55 -10.26
C ALA A 329 -2.90 13.80 -11.58
N PHE A 330 -3.18 14.44 -12.71
CA PHE A 330 -2.95 13.87 -14.04
C PHE A 330 -1.46 13.63 -14.30
N TYR A 331 -0.60 14.60 -13.94
CA TYR A 331 0.84 14.46 -14.04
C TYR A 331 1.36 13.37 -13.08
N GLY A 332 0.90 13.38 -11.83
CA GLY A 332 1.29 12.38 -10.83
C GLY A 332 0.89 10.95 -11.20
N ALA A 333 -0.33 10.75 -11.73
CA ALA A 333 -0.81 9.43 -12.16
C ALA A 333 0.00 8.87 -13.33
N ASN A 334 0.45 9.74 -14.23
CA ASN A 334 1.35 9.36 -15.31
C ASN A 334 2.70 8.89 -14.75
N LEU A 335 3.35 9.66 -13.88
CA LEU A 335 4.62 9.25 -13.27
C LEU A 335 4.51 7.96 -12.46
N ALA A 336 3.44 7.82 -11.66
CA ALA A 336 3.16 6.63 -10.85
C ALA A 336 3.11 5.32 -11.65
N THR A 337 2.77 5.43 -12.94
CA THR A 337 2.57 4.30 -13.85
C THR A 337 3.59 4.27 -14.99
N GLY A 338 4.74 4.95 -14.83
CA GLY A 338 5.84 4.95 -15.80
C GLY A 338 5.60 5.82 -17.05
N GLY A 339 4.54 6.63 -17.06
CA GLY A 339 4.24 7.61 -18.10
C GLY A 339 5.13 8.85 -17.96
N VAL A 340 6.36 8.76 -18.45
CA VAL A 340 7.29 9.89 -18.45
C VAL A 340 7.01 10.84 -19.63
N PRO A 341 7.06 12.17 -19.44
CA PRO A 341 7.00 13.14 -20.53
C PRO A 341 8.10 12.87 -21.56
N ARG A 342 7.73 12.95 -22.84
CA ARG A 342 8.64 12.73 -23.97
C ARG A 342 8.74 13.99 -24.83
N ILE A 343 9.85 14.15 -25.54
CA ILE A 343 9.96 15.21 -26.54
C ILE A 343 9.14 14.81 -27.77
N SER A 344 8.19 15.66 -28.15
CA SER A 344 7.32 15.48 -29.31
C SER A 344 7.54 16.59 -30.33
N GLN A 345 7.34 16.27 -31.59
CA GLN A 345 7.37 17.25 -32.68
C GLN A 345 6.00 17.93 -32.79
N VAL A 346 5.99 19.25 -32.80
CA VAL A 346 4.78 20.07 -32.86
C VAL A 346 4.67 20.70 -34.25
N GLY A 347 3.67 20.31 -35.02
CA GLY A 347 3.49 20.73 -36.41
C GLY A 347 4.57 20.18 -37.36
N ASP A 348 4.70 20.81 -38.53
CA ASP A 348 5.53 20.30 -39.64
C ASP A 348 7.00 20.75 -39.59
N SER A 349 7.35 21.66 -38.68
CA SER A 349 8.73 22.13 -38.53
C SER A 349 9.58 21.14 -37.72
N GLN A 350 10.75 20.78 -38.23
CA GLN A 350 11.72 19.93 -37.52
C GLN A 350 12.32 20.58 -36.25
N TYR A 351 12.14 21.90 -36.10
CA TYR A 351 12.66 22.68 -34.97
C TYR A 351 11.61 22.94 -33.87
N ALA A 352 10.33 22.68 -34.14
CA ALA A 352 9.27 22.84 -33.17
C ALA A 352 9.15 21.56 -32.32
N LYS A 353 9.88 21.51 -31.21
CA LYS A 353 9.85 20.41 -30.25
C LYS A 353 9.30 20.91 -28.91
N ALA A 354 8.37 20.15 -28.34
CA ALA A 354 7.82 20.43 -27.02
C ALA A 354 7.71 19.14 -26.20
N LEU A 355 7.61 19.27 -24.88
CA LEU A 355 7.31 18.13 -24.02
C LEU A 355 5.85 17.73 -24.21
N GLN A 356 5.62 16.42 -24.36
CA GLN A 356 4.31 15.81 -24.39
C GLN A 356 4.22 14.73 -23.31
N ILE A 357 3.28 14.85 -22.39
CA ILE A 357 2.94 13.78 -21.44
C ILE A 357 2.06 12.75 -22.16
N PRO A 358 2.27 11.43 -21.93
CA PRO A 358 1.40 10.43 -22.53
C PRO A 358 -0.03 10.56 -22.01
N SER A 359 -0.99 10.22 -22.87
CA SER A 359 -2.36 9.98 -22.47
C SER A 359 -2.43 8.84 -21.45
N ILE A 360 -3.33 8.99 -20.48
CA ILE A 360 -3.56 7.97 -19.47
C ILE A 360 -4.85 7.23 -19.80
N THR A 361 -4.75 5.90 -19.91
CA THR A 361 -5.90 5.04 -20.25
C THR A 361 -6.72 4.72 -18.99
N PRO A 362 -7.98 4.27 -19.11
CA PRO A 362 -8.77 3.88 -17.94
C PRO A 362 -8.08 2.83 -17.06
N GLU A 363 -7.40 1.87 -17.67
CA GLU A 363 -6.67 0.79 -16.99
C GLU A 363 -5.43 1.33 -16.27
N ARG A 364 -4.66 2.20 -16.93
CA ARG A 364 -3.49 2.85 -16.30
C ARG A 364 -3.90 3.79 -15.17
N MET A 365 -4.98 4.53 -15.32
CA MET A 365 -5.51 5.35 -14.23
C MET A 365 -5.98 4.50 -13.05
N THR A 366 -6.60 3.35 -13.32
CA THR A 366 -7.01 2.39 -12.27
C THR A 366 -5.78 1.87 -11.51
N LEU A 367 -4.71 1.50 -12.21
CA LEU A 367 -3.43 1.15 -11.58
C LEU A 367 -2.88 2.32 -10.75
N ALA A 368 -2.88 3.53 -11.29
CA ALA A 368 -2.41 4.73 -10.57
C ALA A 368 -3.20 4.94 -9.26
N MET A 369 -4.50 4.70 -9.27
CA MET A 369 -5.34 4.78 -8.07
C MET A 369 -4.98 3.71 -7.05
N TYR A 370 -4.80 2.44 -7.43
CA TYR A 370 -4.34 1.41 -6.50
C TYR A 370 -3.01 1.77 -5.85
N LYS A 371 -2.04 2.23 -6.66
CA LYS A 371 -0.74 2.69 -6.15
C LYS A 371 -0.90 3.84 -5.16
N LEU A 372 -1.75 4.81 -5.46
CA LEU A 372 -2.01 5.94 -4.57
C LEU A 372 -2.60 5.47 -3.24
N PHE A 373 -3.61 4.60 -3.26
CA PHE A 373 -4.19 4.05 -2.04
C PHE A 373 -3.16 3.24 -1.23
N GLY A 374 -2.29 2.47 -1.89
CA GLY A 374 -1.21 1.75 -1.21
C GLY A 374 -0.19 2.69 -0.57
N GLU A 375 0.28 3.71 -1.30
CA GLU A 375 1.19 4.73 -0.74
C GLU A 375 0.55 5.45 0.45
N THR A 376 -0.74 5.76 0.37
CA THR A 376 -1.48 6.34 1.50
C THR A 376 -1.56 5.36 2.66
N ALA A 377 -1.86 4.08 2.44
CA ALA A 377 -1.95 3.06 3.49
C ALA A 377 -0.60 2.87 4.20
N SER A 378 0.49 2.87 3.44
CA SER A 378 1.84 2.88 4.02
C SER A 378 2.13 4.18 4.78
N ALA A 379 1.74 5.34 4.24
CA ALA A 379 1.99 6.64 4.87
C ALA A 379 1.25 6.77 6.21
N MET A 380 0.06 6.18 6.32
CA MET A 380 -0.70 6.07 7.57
C MET A 380 0.10 5.39 8.68
N MET A 381 1.02 4.48 8.35
CA MET A 381 1.89 3.84 9.34
C MET A 381 3.35 4.33 9.33
N ALA A 382 3.72 5.25 8.43
CA ALA A 382 5.09 5.71 8.26
C ALA A 382 5.71 6.37 9.51
N ILE A 383 7.01 6.67 9.43
CA ILE A 383 7.83 7.19 10.53
C ILE A 383 7.13 8.36 11.25
N GLY A 384 7.07 8.29 12.58
CA GLY A 384 6.48 9.28 13.47
C GLY A 384 7.41 9.52 14.67
N PRO A 385 7.01 10.33 15.67
CA PRO A 385 7.78 10.52 16.90
C PRO A 385 7.76 9.22 17.72
N GLY A 386 8.60 8.26 17.34
CA GLY A 386 8.65 6.95 17.95
C GLY A 386 9.97 6.26 17.66
N ASN A 387 10.77 6.06 18.70
CA ASN A 387 11.82 5.05 18.75
C ASN A 387 11.54 4.21 19.98
N TRP A 388 10.67 3.22 19.82
CA TRP A 388 10.14 2.44 20.93
C TRP A 388 10.31 0.96 20.65
N THR A 389 10.55 0.20 21.70
CA THR A 389 10.66 -1.26 21.64
C THR A 389 9.31 -1.86 22.00
N SER A 390 8.73 -2.65 21.10
CA SER A 390 7.57 -3.47 21.46
C SER A 390 8.04 -4.74 22.16
N GLY A 391 7.41 -5.05 23.29
CA GLY A 391 7.55 -6.37 23.93
C GLY A 391 6.93 -7.49 23.10
N ASP A 392 5.90 -7.15 22.31
CA ASP A 392 5.02 -8.09 21.61
C ASP A 392 5.44 -8.37 20.17
N LEU A 393 6.23 -7.47 19.56
CA LEU A 393 6.88 -7.72 18.28
C LEU A 393 8.31 -8.21 18.47
N LYS A 394 8.60 -9.31 17.77
CA LYS A 394 9.82 -10.07 17.89
C LYS A 394 10.51 -10.23 16.54
N GLY A 395 11.83 -10.15 16.56
CA GLY A 395 12.66 -10.15 15.35
C GLY A 395 12.84 -11.54 14.75
N LEU A 396 13.61 -11.61 13.67
CA LEU A 396 14.14 -12.86 13.14
C LEU A 396 15.65 -12.95 13.43
N ASP A 397 16.12 -14.11 13.84
CA ASP A 397 17.54 -14.44 13.96
C ASP A 397 17.97 -15.37 12.81
N PRO A 398 19.24 -15.40 12.43
CA PRO A 398 19.78 -16.45 11.57
C PRO A 398 19.46 -17.84 12.15
N ALA A 399 18.86 -18.71 11.34
CA ALA A 399 18.79 -20.12 11.65
C ALA A 399 20.19 -20.70 11.50
N ASN A 400 20.70 -21.32 12.55
CA ASN A 400 21.93 -22.09 12.46
C ASN A 400 21.61 -23.36 11.68
N ASP A 401 22.03 -23.41 10.43
CA ASP A 401 21.84 -24.57 9.57
C ASP A 401 22.75 -25.70 10.04
N MET A 402 22.22 -26.93 10.11
CA MET A 402 23.03 -28.10 10.46
C MET A 402 23.86 -28.49 9.25
N ILE A 403 25.09 -27.97 9.15
CA ILE A 403 26.06 -28.44 8.16
C ILE A 403 26.48 -29.85 8.58
N ALA A 404 26.30 -30.83 7.70
CA ALA A 404 26.85 -32.17 7.90
C ALA A 404 28.38 -32.07 8.03
N GLY A 405 28.88 -32.18 9.26
CA GLY A 405 30.32 -32.19 9.52
C GLY A 405 30.95 -33.42 8.90
N VAL A 406 32.00 -33.23 8.10
CA VAL A 406 32.83 -34.33 7.62
C VAL A 406 33.63 -34.84 8.82
N VAL A 407 33.21 -35.96 9.41
CA VAL A 407 33.99 -36.60 10.49
C VAL A 407 35.31 -37.07 9.88
N PRO A 408 36.48 -36.63 10.39
CA PRO A 408 37.76 -37.06 9.87
C PRO A 408 37.88 -38.58 9.95
N TRP A 409 38.31 -39.23 8.86
CA TRP A 409 38.47 -40.68 8.80
C TRP A 409 39.38 -41.23 9.91
N GLN A 410 40.30 -40.40 10.41
CA GLN A 410 41.18 -40.73 11.54
C GLN A 410 40.39 -41.00 12.83
N LEU A 411 39.36 -40.20 13.14
CA LEU A 411 38.51 -40.40 14.31
C LEU A 411 37.68 -41.69 14.17
N VAL A 412 37.19 -41.96 12.96
CA VAL A 412 36.45 -43.19 12.65
C VAL A 412 37.36 -44.41 12.81
N LEU A 413 38.61 -44.34 12.36
CA LEU A 413 39.59 -45.41 12.54
C LEU A 413 40.03 -45.60 13.98
N VAL A 414 40.18 -44.52 14.76
CA VAL A 414 40.50 -44.63 16.19
C VAL A 414 39.35 -45.31 16.92
N LEU A 415 38.10 -44.93 16.64
CA LEU A 415 36.92 -45.58 17.22
C LEU A 415 36.78 -47.05 16.79
N LEU A 416 36.98 -47.35 15.50
CA LEU A 416 36.98 -48.72 14.98
C LEU A 416 38.12 -49.56 15.55
N GLY A 417 39.32 -48.98 15.67
CA GLY A 417 40.49 -49.63 16.25
C GLY A 417 40.30 -49.89 17.74
N THR A 418 39.76 -48.92 18.48
CA THR A 418 39.44 -49.08 19.90
C THR A 418 38.35 -50.14 20.09
N TRP A 419 37.33 -50.15 19.23
CA TRP A 419 36.29 -51.18 19.23
C TRP A 419 36.85 -52.56 18.90
N ALA A 420 37.70 -52.67 17.88
CA ALA A 420 38.35 -53.92 17.51
C ALA A 420 39.19 -54.44 18.68
N VAL A 421 40.05 -53.60 19.26
CA VAL A 421 40.86 -53.95 20.45
C VAL A 421 39.97 -54.40 21.61
N LEU A 422 38.92 -53.65 21.95
CA LEU A 422 38.02 -53.97 23.06
C LEU A 422 37.15 -55.21 22.81
N THR A 423 36.93 -55.60 21.57
CA THR A 423 36.15 -56.81 21.24
C THR A 423 37.04 -58.03 21.02
N THR A 424 38.22 -57.87 20.43
CA THR A 424 39.13 -58.99 20.10
C THR A 424 40.08 -59.34 21.24
N LEU A 425 40.56 -58.39 22.06
CA LEU A 425 41.43 -58.74 23.20
C LEU A 425 40.72 -59.62 24.24
N PRO A 426 39.47 -59.32 24.64
CA PRO A 426 38.76 -60.22 25.54
C PRO A 426 38.52 -61.60 24.92
N GLN A 427 38.25 -61.66 23.61
CA GLN A 427 38.07 -62.93 22.88
C GLN A 427 39.37 -63.74 22.80
N LEU A 428 40.51 -63.09 22.62
CA LEU A 428 41.83 -63.74 22.62
C LEU A 428 42.29 -64.14 24.03
N LEU A 429 41.88 -63.42 25.07
CA LEU A 429 42.23 -63.76 26.46
C LEU A 429 41.35 -64.88 27.04
N THR A 430 40.23 -65.21 26.40
CA THR A 430 39.23 -66.18 26.91
C THR A 430 39.14 -67.45 26.04
N PHE A 431 40.27 -67.95 25.54
CA PHE A 431 40.47 -69.04 24.55
C PHE A 431 39.75 -70.40 24.71
N SER A 432 38.59 -70.51 25.37
CA SER A 432 37.83 -71.77 25.44
C SER A 432 36.32 -71.67 25.63
N GLN A 433 35.65 -70.51 25.57
CA GLN A 433 34.18 -70.51 25.59
C GLN A 433 33.54 -69.67 24.47
N ALA A 434 32.76 -70.37 23.65
CA ALA A 434 32.01 -69.79 22.55
C ALA A 434 30.92 -68.82 23.04
N ARG A 435 30.67 -67.84 22.17
CA ARG A 435 29.55 -66.87 22.12
C ARG A 435 29.86 -65.52 22.75
N TRP A 436 29.74 -64.47 21.93
CA TRP A 436 28.81 -63.34 22.10
C TRP A 436 28.76 -62.57 20.77
N SER A 437 28.09 -63.13 19.75
CA SER A 437 27.74 -62.42 18.51
C SER A 437 26.38 -61.73 18.64
N GLN A 438 26.13 -61.07 19.76
CA GLN A 438 24.92 -60.29 19.99
C GLN A 438 25.27 -59.14 20.92
N THR A 439 25.43 -57.95 20.35
CA THR A 439 25.01 -56.64 20.90
C THR A 439 25.81 -55.51 20.25
N LEU A 440 25.56 -55.28 18.97
CA LEU A 440 25.71 -53.97 18.36
C LEU A 440 24.68 -53.87 17.25
N GLU A 441 23.41 -53.74 17.67
CA GLU A 441 22.39 -53.29 16.74
C GLU A 441 22.78 -51.90 16.24
N ALA A 442 22.74 -51.70 14.93
CA ALA A 442 23.02 -50.43 14.26
C ALA A 442 22.19 -49.26 14.83
N TYR A 443 21.09 -49.55 15.53
CA TYR A 443 20.26 -48.57 16.24
C TYR A 443 20.99 -47.90 17.43
N ALA A 444 21.91 -48.62 18.10
CA ALA A 444 22.70 -48.07 19.21
C ALA A 444 23.78 -47.06 18.75
N ILE A 445 24.36 -47.29 17.55
CA ILE A 445 25.34 -46.37 16.94
C ILE A 445 24.68 -45.03 16.59
N ARG A 446 23.40 -45.04 16.21
CA ARG A 446 22.63 -43.81 15.93
C ARG A 446 22.46 -42.91 17.16
N ARG A 447 22.57 -43.48 18.38
CA ARG A 447 22.44 -42.75 19.65
C ARG A 447 23.76 -42.10 20.11
N PHE A 448 24.91 -42.61 19.68
CA PHE A 448 26.23 -42.09 20.04
C PHE A 448 26.69 -40.87 19.22
N GLY A 449 26.03 -40.56 18.10
CA GLY A 449 26.33 -39.39 17.26
C GLY A 449 25.56 -38.12 17.59
N ALA A 450 24.53 -38.19 18.45
CA ALA A 450 23.72 -37.04 18.83
C ALA A 450 24.20 -36.49 20.17
N ASN A 451 25.15 -35.55 20.13
CA ASN A 451 25.47 -34.73 21.30
C ASN A 451 24.35 -33.71 21.49
N TRP A 452 23.49 -33.94 22.48
CA TRP A 452 22.60 -32.93 23.02
C TRP A 452 23.39 -32.16 24.06
N ARG A 453 23.62 -30.88 23.80
CA ARG A 453 24.11 -29.95 24.80
C ARG A 453 23.17 -28.76 24.81
N ASP A 454 22.51 -28.57 25.94
CA ASP A 454 21.85 -27.31 26.26
C ASP A 454 22.93 -26.24 26.30
N ALA A 455 22.74 -25.18 25.53
CA ALA A 455 23.61 -24.01 25.56
C ALA A 455 22.89 -22.91 26.33
N THR A 456 23.41 -22.60 27.51
CA THR A 456 23.20 -21.31 28.21
C THR A 456 23.52 -20.13 27.33
#